data_AF-A0A656QJQ5-F1
#
_entry.id   AF-A0A656QJQ5-F1
#
_cell.length_a   1.000
_cell.length_b   1.000
_cell.length_c   1.000
_cell.angle_alpha   90.00
_cell.angle_beta   90.00
_cell.angle_gamma   90.00
#
_symmetry.space_group_name_H-M   'P 1'
#
loop_
_entity.id
_entity.type
_entity.pdbx_description
1 polymer ?
#
loop_
_entity_poly.entity_id
_entity_poly.type
_entity_poly.pdbx_seq_one_letter_code
_entity_poly.pdbx_strand_id
1 'polypeptide(L)' 'MAERVRVIIDGESLDVPAFATVAAAIAMRGIRGTRRSVTGEPRAALCGMGVCHECRVTVDGRAHVLGCQTL' A
#
# COMPACT_ATOMS: atom_id res chain seq x y z
N MET A 1 13.11 18.98 -6.61
CA MET A 1 13.47 17.55 -6.64
C MET A 1 12.76 16.88 -5.48
N ALA A 2 11.97 15.84 -5.73
CA ALA A 2 11.33 15.09 -4.64
C ALA A 2 12.34 14.11 -4.06
N GLU A 3 12.56 14.17 -2.75
CA GLU A 3 13.34 13.19 -1.99
C GLU A 3 12.75 11.79 -2.20
N ARG A 4 13.61 10.78 -2.37
CA ARG A 4 13.20 9.40 -2.59
C ARG A 4 13.72 8.50 -1.49
N VAL A 5 12.89 7.54 -1.09
CA VAL A 5 13.22 6.50 -0.13
C VAL A 5 13.05 5.13 -0.79
N ARG A 6 13.86 4.17 -0.34
CA ARG A 6 13.76 2.79 -0.79
C ARG A 6 12.91 2.00 0.19
N VAL A 7 11.88 1.35 -0.34
CA VAL A 7 11.01 0.44 0.41
C VAL A 7 11.07 -0.97 -0.19
N ILE A 8 10.72 -1.99 0.59
CA ILE A 8 10.61 -3.37 0.14
C ILE A 8 9.14 -3.76 0.20
N ILE A 9 8.58 -4.19 -0.93
CA ILE A 9 7.19 -4.61 -1.06
C ILE A 9 7.20 -6.05 -1.56
N ASP A 10 6.64 -6.97 -0.78
CA ASP A 10 6.56 -8.41 -1.10
C ASP A 10 7.92 -9.02 -1.52
N GLY A 11 9.02 -8.55 -0.91
CA GLY A 11 10.38 -9.00 -1.17
C GLY A 11 11.14 -8.24 -2.25
N GLU A 12 10.50 -7.27 -2.93
CA GLU A 12 11.12 -6.51 -4.01
C GLU A 12 11.32 -5.03 -3.66
N SER A 13 12.51 -4.50 -3.94
CA SER A 13 12.84 -3.10 -3.66
C SER A 13 12.22 -2.14 -4.68
N LEU A 14 11.70 -1.00 -4.21
CA LEU A 14 11.18 0.09 -5.03
C LEU A 14 11.58 1.44 -4.43
N ASP A 15 12.06 2.36 -5.27
CA ASP A 15 12.32 3.75 -4.87
C ASP A 15 11.06 4.59 -5.08
N VAL A 16 10.53 5.17 -4.00
CA VAL A 16 9.28 5.97 -3.98
C VAL A 16 9.56 7.37 -3.42
N PRO A 17 8.71 8.38 -3.68
CA PRO A 17 8.82 9.66 -3.01
C PRO A 17 8.77 9.50 -1.48
N ALA A 18 9.60 10.24 -0.73
CA ALA A 18 9.75 10.11 0.73
C ALA A 18 8.44 10.30 1.52
N PHE A 19 7.45 10.97 0.92
CA PHE A 19 6.13 11.24 1.53
C PHE A 19 4.99 10.56 0.76
N ALA A 20 5.30 9.53 -0.04
CA ALA A 20 4.27 8.69 -0.63
C ALA A 20 3.65 7.81 0.45
N THR A 21 2.33 7.65 0.41
CA THR A 21 1.68 6.65 1.29
C THR A 21 2.07 5.25 0.86
N VAL A 22 1.99 4.30 1.79
CA VAL A 22 2.19 2.87 1.51
C VAL A 22 1.26 2.40 0.39
N ALA A 23 0.01 2.87 0.37
CA ALA A 23 -0.93 2.58 -0.72
C ALA A 23 -0.45 3.14 -2.08
N ALA A 24 0.14 4.34 -2.11
CA ALA A 24 0.72 4.90 -3.32
C ALA A 24 1.96 4.11 -3.77
N ALA A 25 2.83 3.70 -2.85
CA ALA A 25 3.99 2.87 -3.14
C ALA A 25 3.59 1.53 -3.78
N ILE A 26 2.55 0.88 -3.24
CA ILE A 26 1.98 -0.36 -3.78
C ILE A 26 1.37 -0.13 -5.18
N ALA A 27 0.69 0.99 -5.40
CA ALA A 27 0.16 1.34 -6.71
C ALA A 27 1.26 1.60 -7.75
N MET A 28 2.35 2.28 -7.36
CA MET A 28 3.52 2.50 -8.22
C MET A 28 4.22 1.19 -8.59
N ARG A 29 4.17 0.17 -7.72
CA ARG A 29 4.66 -1.18 -8.02
C ARG A 29 3.81 -1.91 -9.06
N GLY A 30 2.57 -1.49 -9.29
CA GLY A 30 1.61 -2.14 -10.18
C GLY A 30 0.84 -3.30 -9.54
N ILE A 31 0.85 -3.41 -8.21
CA ILE A 31 0.08 -4.43 -7.48
C ILE A 31 -1.41 -4.07 -7.56
N ARG A 32 -2.22 -5.01 -8.07
CA ARG A 32 -3.64 -4.77 -8.36
C ARG A 32 -4.56 -4.73 -7.15
N GLY A 33 -4.10 -5.18 -5.98
CA GLY A 33 -4.88 -5.19 -4.76
C GLY A 33 -4.10 -5.72 -3.57
N THR A 34 -4.47 -5.23 -2.38
CA THR A 34 -3.90 -5.59 -1.09
C THR A 34 -4.78 -6.58 -0.32
N ARG A 35 -6.05 -6.67 -0.70
CA ARG A 35 -7.04 -7.57 -0.10
C ARG A 35 -7.81 -8.31 -1.20
N ARG A 36 -8.45 -9.43 -0.86
CA ARG A 36 -9.39 -10.15 -1.73
C ARG A 36 -10.79 -10.15 -1.15
N SER A 37 -11.80 -9.91 -1.98
CA SER A 37 -13.21 -10.03 -1.57
C SER A 37 -13.57 -11.48 -1.21
N VAL A 38 -14.77 -11.68 -0.68
CA VAL A 38 -15.32 -13.02 -0.41
C VAL A 38 -15.51 -13.85 -1.68
N THR A 39 -15.67 -13.20 -2.83
CA THR A 39 -15.76 -13.81 -4.17
C THR A 39 -14.40 -13.86 -4.88
N GLY A 40 -13.32 -13.42 -4.24
CA GLY A 40 -11.94 -13.56 -4.72
C GLY A 40 -11.40 -12.39 -5.56
N GLU A 41 -12.20 -11.36 -5.84
CA GLU A 41 -11.72 -10.22 -6.63
C GLU A 41 -10.69 -9.39 -5.83
N PRO A 42 -9.62 -8.90 -6.50
CA PRO A 42 -8.67 -8.01 -5.86
C PRO A 42 -9.33 -6.70 -5.44
N ARG A 43 -8.97 -6.21 -4.26
CA ARG A 43 -9.39 -4.93 -3.71
C ARG A 43 -8.16 -4.10 -3.37
N ALA A 44 -8.20 -2.84 -3.77
CA ALA A 44 -7.14 -1.86 -3.56
C ALA A 44 -7.68 -0.66 -2.77
N ALA A 45 -6.79 0.29 -2.45
CA ALA A 45 -7.20 1.55 -1.85
C ALA A 45 -8.23 2.27 -2.74
N LEU A 46 -9.42 2.50 -2.18
CA LEU A 46 -10.51 3.19 -2.87
C LEU A 46 -10.75 4.60 -2.31
N CYS A 47 -10.97 4.71 -0.99
CA CYS A 47 -11.37 5.99 -0.38
C CYS A 47 -10.20 6.95 -0.06
N GLY A 48 -8.96 6.46 0.02
CA GLY A 48 -7.81 7.25 0.48
C GLY A 48 -7.84 7.71 1.95
N MET A 49 -8.98 7.60 2.63
CA MET A 49 -9.22 8.10 3.99
C MET A 49 -9.22 7.01 5.07
N GLY A 50 -9.04 5.75 4.70
CA GLY A 50 -9.05 4.59 5.61
C GLY A 50 -10.42 3.99 5.95
N VAL A 51 -11.53 4.65 5.59
CA VAL A 51 -12.90 4.19 5.91
C VAL A 51 -13.30 2.88 5.21
N CYS A 52 -12.79 2.62 4.01
CA CYS A 52 -13.13 1.39 3.27
C CYS A 52 -12.38 0.15 3.78
N HIS A 53 -11.25 0.34 4.47
CA HIS A 53 -10.36 -0.73 4.93
C HIS A 53 -9.88 -1.73 3.86
N GLU A 54 -9.98 -1.40 2.57
CA GLU A 54 -9.52 -2.27 1.48
C GLU A 54 -8.00 -2.25 1.29
N CYS A 55 -7.34 -1.16 1.72
CA CYS A 55 -5.89 -0.96 1.65
C CYS A 55 -5.08 -1.61 2.80
N ARG A 56 -5.67 -2.57 3.52
CA ARG A 56 -5.01 -3.19 4.67
C ARG A 56 -3.82 -4.03 4.22
N VAL A 57 -2.68 -3.80 4.87
CA VAL A 57 -1.41 -4.51 4.62
C VAL A 57 -0.68 -4.81 5.92
N THR A 58 0.40 -5.56 5.83
CA THR A 58 1.36 -5.75 6.92
C THR A 58 2.57 -4.88 6.65
N VAL A 59 2.94 -4.03 7.60
CA VAL A 59 4.12 -3.15 7.52
C VAL A 59 5.02 -3.48 8.70
N ASP A 60 6.27 -3.88 8.44
CA ASP A 60 7.27 -4.19 9.48
C ASP A 60 6.74 -5.10 10.59
N GLY A 61 6.02 -6.16 10.21
CA GLY A 61 5.42 -7.14 11.13
C GLY A 61 4.10 -6.71 11.77
N ARG A 62 3.63 -5.47 11.55
CA ARG A 62 2.35 -4.98 12.07
C ARG A 62 1.24 -5.24 11.07
N ALA A 63 0.34 -6.18 11.40
CA ALA A 63 -0.79 -6.53 10.56
C ALA A 63 -1.88 -5.44 10.54
N HIS A 64 -2.71 -5.45 9.49
CA HIS A 64 -3.90 -4.61 9.32
C HIS A 64 -3.65 -3.09 9.31
N VAL A 65 -2.43 -2.67 8.97
CA VAL A 65 -2.09 -1.26 8.78
C VAL A 65 -2.83 -0.71 7.57
N LEU A 66 -3.39 0.49 7.70
CA LEU A 66 -4.10 1.16 6.61
C LEU A 66 -3.09 1.85 5.70
N GLY A 67 -2.76 1.21 4.58
CA GLY A 67 -1.73 1.75 3.68
C GLY A 67 -2.01 3.16 3.17
N CYS A 68 -3.27 3.59 3.10
CA CYS A 68 -3.62 4.96 2.71
C CYS A 68 -3.40 6.02 3.80
N GLN A 69 -3.23 5.62 5.07
CA GLN A 69 -2.95 6.52 6.20
C GLN A 69 -1.52 6.34 6.75
N THR A 70 -0.66 5.60 6.04
CA THR A 70 0.72 5.32 6.47
C THR A 70 1.67 5.80 5.39
N LEU A 71 2.75 6.47 5.81
CA LEU A 71 3.85 6.93 4.97
C LEU A 71 5.03 5.96 5.10
#